data_AF-A0A396IN89-F1
#
_entry.id   AF-A0A396IN89-F1
#
_cell.length_a   1.000
_cell.length_b   1.000
_cell.length_c   1.000
_cell.angle_alpha   90.00
_cell.angle_beta   90.00
_cell.angle_gamma   90.00
#
_symmetry.space_group_name_H-M   'P 1'
#
loop_
_entity.id
_entity.type
_entity.pdbx_description
1 polymer ?
#
loop_
_entity_poly.entity_id
_entity_poly.type
_entity_poly.pdbx_seq_one_letter_code
_entity_poly.pdbx_strand_id
1 'polypeptide(L)' 'MCKLDLEAIALQSRSAVYKPKHFPFLIMKIRKPKATALIYSSGKMVCSFVAIAH' A
#
# COMPACT_ATOMS: atom_id res chain seq x y z
N MET A 1 7.32 2.58 19.17
CA MET A 1 6.61 2.72 17.88
C MET A 1 6.69 1.39 17.15
N CYS A 2 5.56 0.70 16.95
CA CYS A 2 5.52 -0.59 16.27
C CYS A 2 5.77 -0.39 14.76
N LYS A 3 6.80 -1.03 14.21
CA LYS A 3 7.08 -0.99 12.77
C LYS A 3 6.26 -2.05 12.06
N LEU A 4 5.74 -1.71 10.88
CA LEU A 4 5.09 -2.68 10.01
C LEU A 4 6.14 -3.44 9.21
N ASP A 5 6.02 -4.77 9.20
CA ASP A 5 6.77 -5.63 8.30
C ASP A 5 6.09 -5.63 6.92
N LEU A 6 6.59 -4.77 6.04
CA LEU A 6 6.04 -4.61 4.68
C LEU A 6 6.25 -5.87 3.83
N GLU A 7 7.28 -6.67 4.10
CA GLU A 7 7.55 -7.90 3.36
C GLU A 7 6.54 -8.98 3.72
N ALA A 8 6.28 -9.18 5.01
CA ALA A 8 5.23 -10.07 5.49
C ALA A 8 3.85 -9.67 4.92
N ILE A 9 3.53 -8.38 4.90
CA ILE A 9 2.25 -7.87 4.34
C ILE A 9 2.16 -8.14 2.84
N ALA A 10 3.26 -7.94 2.09
CA ALA A 10 3.29 -8.20 0.65
C ALA A 10 3.13 -9.70 0.33
N LEU A 11 3.69 -10.59 1.16
CA LEU A 11 3.53 -12.03 1.02
C LEU A 11 2.07 -12.48 1.28
N GLN A 12 1.38 -11.83 2.23
CA GLN A 12 0.01 -12.18 2.60
C GLN A 12 -1.05 -11.62 1.64
N SER A 13 -0.75 -10.54 0.92
CA SER A 13 -1.72 -9.87 0.05
C SER A 13 -1.29 -9.84 -1.41
N ARG A 14 -2.02 -10.55 -2.28
CA ARG A 14 -1.75 -10.58 -3.74
C ARG A 14 -1.88 -9.20 -4.41
N SER A 15 -2.62 -8.29 -3.79
CA SER A 15 -2.84 -6.91 -4.25
C SER A 15 -1.76 -5.95 -3.79
N ALA A 16 -0.82 -6.42 -2.94
CA ALA A 16 0.29 -5.65 -2.43
C ALA A 16 1.56 -5.91 -3.24
N VAL A 17 2.31 -4.84 -3.48
CA VAL A 17 3.62 -4.87 -4.14
C VAL A 17 4.60 -4.11 -3.26
N TYR A 18 5.66 -4.80 -2.83
CA TYR A 18 6.75 -4.22 -2.10
C TYR A 18 8.07 -4.49 -2.81
N LYS A 19 8.82 -3.42 -3.13
CA LYS A 19 10.13 -3.49 -3.77
C LYS A 19 11.08 -2.50 -3.07
N PRO A 20 11.69 -2.89 -1.94
CA PRO A 20 12.48 -1.97 -1.12
C PRO A 20 13.65 -1.30 -1.85
N LYS A 21 14.18 -1.95 -2.90
CA LYS A 21 15.25 -1.39 -3.75
C LYS A 21 14.78 -0.22 -4.63
N HIS A 22 13.48 -0.12 -4.91
CA HIS A 22 12.92 0.91 -5.80
C HIS A 22 12.15 1.98 -5.03
N PHE A 23 11.43 1.59 -3.98
CA PHE A 23 10.60 2.51 -3.20
C PHE A 23 10.48 2.09 -1.73
N PRO A 24 10.40 3.05 -0.80
CA PRO A 24 10.42 2.78 0.65
C PRO A 24 9.04 2.42 1.25
N PHE A 25 8.01 2.23 0.42
CA PHE A 25 6.64 1.94 0.84
C PHE A 25 6.05 0.74 0.10
N LEU A 26 5.02 0.11 0.67
CA LEU A 26 4.23 -0.92 0.03
C LEU A 26 3.08 -0.28 -0.74
N ILE A 27 2.86 -0.72 -1.97
CA ILE A 27 1.75 -0.28 -2.81
C ILE A 27 0.65 -1.34 -2.72
N MET A 28 -0.56 -0.97 -2.33
CA MET A 28 -1.71 -1.87 -2.31
C MET A 28 -2.83 -1.34 -3.18
N LYS A 29 -3.34 -2.16 -4.10
CA LYS A 29 -4.50 -1.83 -4.95
C LYS A 29 -5.79 -2.28 -4.29
N ILE A 30 -6.73 -1.35 -4.12
CA ILE A 30 -8.08 -1.59 -3.61
C ILE A 30 -9.04 -1.57 -4.80
N ARG A 31 -9.84 -2.64 -4.94
CA ARG A 31 -10.74 -2.81 -6.11
C ARG A 31 -12.04 -2.02 -5.97
N LYS A 32 -12.61 -1.98 -4.77
CA LYS A 32 -13.88 -1.31 -4.49
C LYS A 32 -13.81 -0.64 -3.10
N PRO A 33 -13.74 0.70 -3.02
CA PRO A 33 -13.62 1.65 -4.13
C PRO A 33 -12.29 1.51 -4.88
N LYS A 34 -12.21 1.97 -6.13
CA LYS A 34 -10.99 1.92 -6.93
C LYS A 34 -9.98 2.93 -6.36
N ALA A 35 -9.01 2.41 -5.61
CA ALA A 35 -8.01 3.22 -4.92
C ALA A 35 -6.65 2.53 -4.87
N THR A 36 -5.61 3.33 -4.61
CA THR A 36 -4.25 2.85 -4.33
C THR A 36 -3.83 3.39 -2.98
N ALA A 37 -3.34 2.50 -2.11
CA ALA A 37 -2.75 2.86 -0.84
C ALA A 37 -1.23 2.70 -0.88
N LEU A 38 -0.52 3.65 -0.29
CA LEU A 38 0.91 3.62 -0.04
C LEU A 38 1.13 3.46 1.46
N ILE A 39 1.79 2.39 1.89
CA ILE A 39 1.97 2.03 3.30
C ILE A 39 3.46 2.09 3.65
N TYR A 40 3.84 2.88 4.64
CA TYR A 40 5.21 3.01 5.11
C TYR A 40 5.46 2.14 6.34
N SER A 41 6.70 1.67 6.52
CA SER A 41 7.10 0.85 7.67
C SER A 41 6.91 1.56 9.03
N SER A 42 6.78 2.89 9.01
CA SER A 42 6.44 3.72 10.17
C SER A 42 4.97 3.66 10.59
N GLY A 43 4.10 3.00 9.82
CA GLY A 43 2.65 2.98 10.05
C GLY A 43 1.89 4.11 9.34
N LYS A 44 2.58 5.07 8.71
CA LYS A 44 1.94 6.09 7.87
C LYS A 44 1.32 5.44 6.63
N MET A 45 0.12 5.88 6.27
CA MET A 45 -0.60 5.41 5.09
C MET A 45 -1.11 6.61 4.29
N VAL A 46 -0.94 6.56 2.97
CA VAL A 46 -1.47 7.56 2.03
C VAL A 46 -2.41 6.85 1.07
N CYS A 47 -3.63 7.36 0.90
CA CYS A 47 -4.63 6.79 0.01
C CYS A 47 -4.95 7.75 -1.13
N SER A 48 -4.80 7.28 -2.37
CA SER A 48 -5.19 7.99 -3.58
C SER A 48 -6.34 7.24 -4.25
N PHE A 49 -7.50 7.89 -4.36
CA PHE A 49 -8.65 7.40 -5.11
C PHE A 49 -8.75 8.12 -6.44
N VAL A 50 -9.21 7.42 -7.48
CA VAL A 50 -9.61 8.09 -8.72
C VAL A 50 -11.05 8.54 -8.51
N ALA A 51 -11.25 9.86 -8.38
CA ALA A 51 -12.59 10.42 -8.40
C ALA A 51 -13.20 10.16 -9.79
N ILE A 52 -14.19 9.28 -9.86
CA ILE A 52 -15.07 9.22 -11.04
C ILE A 52 -16.15 10.25 -10.73
N ALA A 53 -15.98 11.46 -11.26
CA ALA A 53 -17.06 12.44 -11.28
C ALA A 53 -18.16 11.87 -12.19
N HIS A 54 -19.31 11.58 -11.62
CA HIS A 54 -20.54 11.32 -12.36
C HIS A 54 -21.23 12.65 -12.68
#